data_AF-A0AAD5BB44-F1
#
_entry.id   AF-A0AAD5BB44-F1
#
_cell.length_a   1.000
_cell.length_b   1.000
_cell.length_c   1.000
_cell.angle_alpha   90.00
_cell.angle_beta   90.00
_cell.angle_gamma   90.00
#
_symmetry.space_group_name_H-M   'P 1'
#
loop_
_entity.id
_entity.type
_entity.pdbx_description
1 polymer ?
#
loop_
_entity_poly.entity_id
_entity_poly.type
_entity_poly.pdbx_seq_one_letter_code
_entity_poly.pdbx_strand_id
1 'polypeptide(L)'
;MSSSSKRDQVNNERISKSRAFNASILTFLTVAIFLELGYHLLWSAKVFINQPYGNFFNNLVYGPGSFLANVGLSTKLIKYLNKVLVEDKMDADYKKYI
;
A
#
# COMPACT_ATOMS: atom_id res chain seq x y z
N MET A 1 34.08 -23.57 16.55
CA MET A 1 32.84 -22.93 16.03
C MET A 1 32.80 -23.09 14.53
N SER A 2 31.81 -23.83 14.01
CA SER A 2 31.70 -24.21 12.59
C SER A 2 31.39 -23.01 11.68
N SER A 3 32.05 -22.94 10.51
CA SER A 3 31.86 -21.90 9.49
C SER A 3 30.43 -21.83 8.90
N SER A 4 29.59 -22.83 9.19
CA SER A 4 28.15 -22.84 8.86
C SER A 4 27.40 -21.78 9.68
N SER A 5 27.60 -21.76 11.00
CA SER A 5 26.86 -20.89 11.93
C SER A 5 27.02 -19.40 11.64
N LYS A 6 28.22 -18.97 11.22
CA LYS A 6 28.47 -17.57 10.80
C LYS A 6 27.75 -17.22 9.50
N ARG A 7 27.69 -18.13 8.53
CA ARG A 7 26.99 -17.91 7.26
C ARG A 7 25.48 -17.86 7.46
N ASP A 8 24.95 -18.68 8.35
CA ASP A 8 23.52 -18.70 8.69
C ASP A 8 23.09 -17.41 9.41
N GLN A 9 23.92 -16.88 10.32
CA GLN A 9 23.68 -15.58 10.97
C GLN A 9 23.69 -14.41 9.98
N VAL A 10 24.69 -14.33 9.09
CA VAL A 10 24.80 -13.25 8.09
C VAL A 10 23.62 -13.29 7.10
N ASN A 11 23.17 -14.48 6.71
CA ASN A 11 22.02 -14.63 5.84
C ASN A 11 20.72 -14.20 6.52
N ASN A 12 20.49 -14.62 7.77
CA ASN A 12 19.31 -14.21 8.55
C ASN A 12 19.27 -12.69 8.77
N GLU A 13 20.41 -12.06 9.02
CA GLU A 13 20.50 -10.61 9.21
C GLU A 13 20.16 -9.84 7.90
N ARG A 14 20.66 -10.32 6.76
CA ARG A 14 20.33 -9.75 5.44
C ARG A 14 18.85 -9.89 5.11
N ILE A 15 18.25 -11.05 5.39
CA ILE A 15 16.82 -11.32 5.18
C ILE A 15 15.98 -10.40 6.07
N SER A 16 16.32 -10.29 7.37
CA SER A 16 15.65 -9.40 8.32
C SER A 16 15.69 -7.93 7.86
N LYS A 17 16.87 -7.44 7.41
CA LYS A 17 17.03 -6.10 6.84
C LYS A 17 16.18 -5.88 5.59
N SER A 18 16.12 -6.86 4.67
CA SER A 18 15.27 -6.78 3.48
C SER A 18 13.78 -6.73 3.84
N ARG A 19 13.35 -7.49 4.86
CA ARG A 19 11.95 -7.49 5.32
C ARG A 19 11.57 -6.16 5.97
N ALA A 20 12.43 -5.63 6.83
CA ALA A 20 12.23 -4.31 7.45
C ALA A 20 12.15 -3.20 6.39
N PHE A 21 13.03 -3.24 5.39
CA PHE A 21 13.00 -2.30 4.27
C PHE A 21 11.70 -2.41 3.45
N ASN A 22 11.28 -3.61 3.07
CA ASN A 22 10.03 -3.83 2.36
C ASN A 22 8.80 -3.34 3.16
N ALA A 23 8.77 -3.60 4.46
CA ALA A 23 7.70 -3.11 5.33
C ALA A 23 7.70 -1.57 5.43
N SER A 24 8.88 -0.94 5.48
CA SER A 24 8.96 0.54 5.48
C SER A 24 8.44 1.16 4.18
N ILE A 25 8.72 0.54 3.02
CA ILE A 25 8.17 0.97 1.72
C ILE A 25 6.64 0.86 1.74
N LEU A 26 6.11 -0.30 2.15
CA LEU A 26 4.67 -0.51 2.21
C LEU A 26 3.99 0.50 3.14
N THR A 27 4.61 0.78 4.29
CA THR A 27 4.13 1.77 5.26
C THR A 27 4.11 3.17 4.66
N PHE A 28 5.23 3.59 4.06
CA PHE A 28 5.33 4.90 3.42
C PHE A 28 4.29 5.09 2.31
N LEU A 29 4.14 4.10 1.44
CA LEU A 29 3.13 4.13 0.36
C LEU A 29 1.71 4.17 0.91
N THR A 30 1.42 3.41 1.97
CA THR A 30 0.11 3.42 2.62
C THR A 30 -0.19 4.82 3.16
N VAL A 31 0.74 5.44 3.88
CA VAL A 31 0.55 6.80 4.41
C VAL A 31 0.36 7.82 3.29
N ALA A 32 1.18 7.75 2.22
CA ALA A 32 1.05 8.64 1.06
C ALA A 32 -0.34 8.54 0.40
N ILE A 33 -0.82 7.31 0.19
CA ILE A 33 -2.17 7.05 -0.36
C ILE A 33 -3.26 7.59 0.58
N PHE A 34 -3.11 7.42 1.89
CA PHE A 34 -4.08 7.96 2.85
C PHE A 34 -4.15 9.50 2.82
N LEU A 35 -2.99 10.16 2.70
CA LEU A 35 -2.94 11.62 2.56
C LEU A 35 -3.58 12.09 1.24
N GLU A 36 -3.31 11.39 0.13
CA GLU A 36 -3.93 11.66 -1.16
C GLU A 36 -5.45 11.48 -1.11
N LEU A 37 -5.94 10.39 -0.50
CA LEU A 37 -7.37 10.17 -0.29
C LEU A 37 -7.99 11.26 0.59
N GLY A 38 -7.31 11.69 1.65
CA GLY A 38 -7.78 12.80 2.49
C GLY A 38 -7.91 14.11 1.70
N TYR A 39 -6.91 14.45 0.90
CA TYR A 39 -6.95 15.60 0.00
C TYR A 39 -8.09 15.49 -1.03
N HIS A 40 -8.24 14.31 -1.63
CA HIS A 40 -9.26 14.05 -2.64
C HIS A 40 -10.68 14.08 -2.05
N LEU A 41 -10.88 13.66 -0.80
CA LEU A 41 -12.15 13.79 -0.08
C LEU A 41 -12.56 15.26 0.08
N LEU A 42 -11.62 16.13 0.47
CA LEU A 42 -11.87 17.56 0.59
C LEU A 42 -12.22 18.18 -0.76
N TRP A 43 -11.52 17.78 -1.83
CA TRP A 43 -11.84 18.20 -3.19
C TRP A 43 -13.22 17.71 -3.64
N SER A 44 -13.54 16.43 -3.41
CA SER A 44 -14.83 15.82 -3.72
C SER A 44 -15.99 16.53 -3.02
N ALA A 45 -15.83 16.88 -1.74
CA ALA A 45 -16.82 17.67 -1.00
C ALA A 45 -17.02 19.05 -1.63
N LYS A 46 -15.95 19.74 -2.03
CA LYS A 46 -16.04 21.03 -2.73
C LYS A 46 -16.75 20.90 -4.08
N VAL A 47 -16.50 19.84 -4.85
CA VAL A 47 -17.21 19.57 -6.11
C VAL A 47 -18.71 19.38 -5.85
N PHE A 48 -19.07 18.60 -4.84
CA PHE A 48 -20.47 18.36 -4.53
C PHE A 48 -21.22 19.62 -4.07
N ILE A 49 -20.56 20.48 -3.27
CA ILE A 49 -21.14 21.73 -2.75
C ILE A 49 -21.22 22.81 -3.84
N ASN A 50 -20.13 23.04 -4.57
CA ASN A 50 -20.03 24.17 -5.51
C ASN A 50 -20.62 23.86 -6.90
N GLN A 51 -20.94 22.59 -7.16
CA GLN A 51 -21.52 22.10 -8.40
C GLN A 51 -20.85 22.58 -9.71
N PRO A 52 -19.51 22.55 -9.84
CA PRO A 52 -18.80 23.09 -11.01
C PRO A 52 -19.11 22.37 -12.32
N TYR A 53 -19.67 21.16 -12.28
CA TYR A 53 -20.00 20.34 -13.47
C TYR A 53 -21.47 20.45 -13.91
N GLY A 54 -22.15 21.53 -13.52
CA GLY A 54 -23.52 21.82 -13.93
C GLY A 54 -24.55 21.00 -13.15
N ASN A 55 -25.01 19.89 -13.73
CA ASN A 55 -26.09 19.11 -13.12
C ASN A 55 -25.64 18.30 -11.90
N PHE A 56 -26.59 17.92 -11.04
CA PHE A 56 -26.32 17.15 -9.83
C PHE A 56 -25.60 15.82 -10.11
N PHE A 57 -26.02 15.08 -11.13
CA PHE A 57 -25.46 13.76 -11.46
C PHE A 57 -23.98 13.85 -11.84
N ASN A 58 -23.58 14.83 -12.65
CA ASN A 58 -22.19 15.03 -13.04
C ASN A 58 -21.33 15.33 -11.81
N ASN A 59 -21.79 16.21 -10.92
CA ASN A 59 -21.06 16.55 -9.71
C ASN A 59 -20.95 15.36 -8.74
N LEU A 60 -22.01 14.53 -8.65
CA LEU A 60 -22.00 13.29 -7.88
C LEU A 60 -21.01 12.27 -8.44
N VAL A 61 -20.96 12.10 -9.77
CA VAL A 61 -20.05 11.16 -10.43
C VAL A 61 -18.60 11.63 -10.35
N TYR A 62 -18.33 12.89 -10.70
CA TYR A 62 -16.95 13.39 -10.75
C TYR A 62 -16.34 13.67 -9.38
N GLY A 63 -17.09 14.15 -8.41
CA GLY A 63 -16.59 14.33 -7.04
C GLY A 63 -16.65 13.01 -6.26
N PRO A 64 -17.79 12.69 -5.62
CA PRO A 64 -17.93 11.47 -4.81
C PRO A 64 -17.63 10.16 -5.55
N GLY A 65 -18.08 10.02 -6.80
CA GLY A 65 -17.87 8.80 -7.57
C GLY A 65 -16.39 8.52 -7.85
N SER A 66 -15.64 9.52 -8.29
CA SER A 66 -14.19 9.37 -8.51
C SER A 66 -13.44 9.13 -7.20
N PHE A 67 -13.88 9.73 -6.08
CA PHE A 67 -13.32 9.46 -4.77
C PHE A 67 -13.48 8.00 -4.36
N LEU A 68 -14.69 7.44 -4.48
CA LEU A 68 -14.95 6.03 -4.18
C LEU A 68 -14.14 5.09 -5.10
N ALA A 69 -14.02 5.45 -6.39
CA ALA A 69 -13.18 4.70 -7.32
C ALA A 69 -11.70 4.67 -6.87
N ASN A 70 -11.16 5.81 -6.43
CA ASN A 70 -9.81 5.89 -5.91
C ASN A 70 -9.63 5.10 -4.61
N VAL A 71 -10.58 5.15 -3.67
CA VAL A 71 -10.54 4.30 -2.47
C VAL A 71 -10.46 2.81 -2.84
N GLY A 72 -11.29 2.37 -3.80
CA GLY A 72 -11.30 1.00 -4.28
C GLY A 72 -9.99 0.58 -4.96
N LEU A 73 -9.45 1.42 -5.83
CA LEU A 73 -8.16 1.18 -6.51
C LEU A 73 -7.00 1.14 -5.52
N SER A 74 -6.92 2.12 -4.62
CA SER A 74 -5.91 2.20 -3.57
C SER A 74 -5.92 0.99 -2.66
N THR A 75 -7.10 0.50 -2.28
CA THR A 75 -7.23 -0.72 -1.46
C THR A 75 -6.69 -1.95 -2.20
N LYS A 76 -7.03 -2.10 -3.49
CA LYS A 76 -6.49 -3.20 -4.31
C LYS A 76 -4.98 -3.11 -4.47
N LEU A 77 -4.45 -1.90 -4.67
CA LEU A 77 -3.01 -1.65 -4.79
C LEU A 77 -2.26 -2.02 -3.51
N ILE A 78 -2.70 -1.52 -2.35
CA ILE A 78 -2.08 -1.83 -1.06
C ILE A 78 -2.11 -3.35 -0.80
N LYS A 79 -3.23 -4.01 -1.07
CA LYS A 79 -3.34 -5.47 -0.94
C LYS A 79 -2.36 -6.21 -1.84
N TYR A 80 -2.23 -5.79 -3.10
CA TYR A 80 -1.27 -6.35 -4.04
C TYR A 80 0.18 -6.16 -3.57
N LEU A 81 0.53 -4.94 -3.12
CA LEU A 81 1.86 -4.64 -2.61
C LEU A 81 2.19 -5.41 -1.33
N ASN A 82 1.22 -5.58 -0.42
CA ASN A 82 1.41 -6.39 0.78
C ASN A 82 1.76 -7.84 0.41
N LYS A 83 1.02 -8.42 -0.54
CA LYS A 83 1.29 -9.77 -1.02
C LYS A 83 2.71 -9.89 -1.58
N VAL A 84 3.09 -9.02 -2.51
CA VAL A 84 4.37 -9.11 -3.23
C VAL A 84 5.58 -8.75 -2.36
N LEU A 85 5.46 -7.75 -1.49
CA LEU A 85 6.58 -7.24 -0.70
C LEU A 85 6.79 -8.00 0.62
N VAL A 86 5.71 -8.56 1.19
CA VAL A 86 5.73 -9.17 2.52
C VAL A 86 5.41 -10.66 2.45
N GLU A 87 4.22 -11.04 1.98
CA GLU A 87 3.70 -12.42 2.08
C GLU A 87 4.51 -13.42 1.22
N ASP A 88 4.73 -13.12 -0.06
CA ASP A 88 5.47 -14.01 -0.98
C ASP A 88 6.90 -14.27 -0.50
N LYS A 89 7.49 -13.31 0.24
CA LYS A 89 8.83 -13.48 0.84
C LYS A 89 8.79 -14.30 2.13
N MET A 90 7.71 -14.25 2.89
CA MET A 90 7.53 -15.07 4.09
C MET A 90 7.33 -16.54 3.76
N ASP A 91 6.56 -16.86 2.71
CA ASP A 91 6.34 -18.24 2.27
C ASP A 91 7.61 -18.87 1.68
N ALA A 92 8.41 -18.08 0.95
CA ALA A 92 9.71 -18.51 0.44
C ALA A 92 10.70 -18.82 1.58
N ASP A 93 10.70 -18.02 2.64
CA ASP A 93 11.52 -18.27 3.83
C ASP A 93 11.03 -19.53 4.57
N TYR A 94 9.73 -19.70 4.81
CA TYR A 94 9.17 -20.86 5.53
C TYR A 94 9.52 -22.21 4.87
N LYS A 95 9.42 -22.29 3.54
CA LYS A 95 9.79 -23.49 2.76
C LYS A 95 11.29 -23.84 2.84
N LYS A 96 12.16 -22.93 3.29
CA LYS A 96 13.60 -23.21 3.45
C LYS A 96 13.90 -23.97 4.74
N TYR A 97 13.00 -23.96 5.72
CA TYR A 97 13.20 -24.54 7.05
C TYR A 97 12.40 -25.85 7.29
N ILE A 98 11.73 -26.37 6.27
CA ILE A 98 11.12 -27.71 6.21
C ILE A 98 11.83 -28.50 5.12
#